data_AF-A0A453T0A7-F1
#
_entry.id   AF-A0A453T0A7-F1
#
_cell.length_a   1.000
_cell.length_b   1.000
_cell.length_c   1.000
_cell.angle_alpha   90.00
_cell.angle_beta   90.00
_cell.angle_gamma   90.00
#
_symmetry.space_group_name_H-M   'P 1'
#
loop_
_entity.id
_entity.type
_entity.pdbx_description
1 polymer ?
#
loop_
_entity_poly.entity_id
_entity_poly.type
_entity_poly.pdbx_seq_one_letter_code
_entity_poly.pdbx_strand_id
1 'polypeptide(L)'
;VPSPPRKYSHLRRPPPPLTAMAHLQLAAVAGGGRAGDDMEDVALLGSYDEEMGGAAPAGGGRGGAEEDAEAHVRVTGMTCSACTGAVEAAVSARRGVRRVAVSLLQNRARVVFDPALVKVEDIIEAIEDAGFDAEILPDSAVPQPKSQKTLSAQFRIGGMTCANCVNSVEGILKKQPGIKGAVVALATSLGEVEYDPSTISKDEIVQAIEDAGFEAAFLQSSEQDKILLGLTGIHTERDADILHDILKKMNGLREFAVNTTLSEVEIVFDPEAVGLRSIVDTIEMGSNGRFKAHVQNPYSRGASNDAHEASKMLHLLCSSLFLSIPVFFIRMICPSIPFISTLLLRHCGPFHMGDLVNWILVSIVQFVIGKRFYIAAYRALRHGSTNMDVLVVLGTTASYVYSVCALLYGAFTGFQPPIYFETSAMIITFVLFGKYLEVLAKGKTSDAIKKLVELVPATAILLLKDKEGKYVGEREIDALLVQPGDVLKVLPGSKVPSDGVVVWGTSHINESMITGESAPMPKEVSSVVIGGTINLQGILHIQATKVGSGTVLSQIISLVETAQMSKAPIQKFADYVASIFVPIVITLSILTFSVW
;
A
#
# COMPACT_ATOMS: atom_id res chain seq x y z
N VAL A 1 -53.68 34.04 44.60
CA VAL A 1 -53.08 33.11 43.63
C VAL A 1 -51.57 33.28 43.69
N PRO A 2 -50.79 32.37 44.30
CA PRO A 2 -49.36 32.58 44.44
C PRO A 2 -48.60 31.96 43.25
N SER A 3 -47.83 32.80 42.57
CA SER A 3 -46.79 32.41 41.60
C SER A 3 -45.48 32.12 42.33
N PRO A 4 -44.76 31.01 42.03
CA PRO A 4 -43.43 30.78 42.57
C PRO A 4 -42.29 31.20 41.60
N PRO A 5 -41.03 31.31 42.10
CA PRO A 5 -39.99 32.18 41.54
C PRO A 5 -38.79 31.45 40.90
N ARG A 6 -37.93 32.28 40.26
CA ARG A 6 -36.65 31.99 39.57
C ARG A 6 -35.59 31.27 40.43
N LYS A 7 -34.74 30.42 39.80
CA LYS A 7 -33.26 30.61 39.65
C LYS A 7 -32.54 29.55 38.78
N TYR A 8 -31.59 30.08 38.01
CA TYR A 8 -30.57 29.60 37.05
C TYR A 8 -29.73 28.33 37.33
N SER A 9 -29.26 27.65 36.26
CA SER A 9 -27.80 27.52 35.95
C SER A 9 -27.45 26.82 34.60
N HIS A 10 -26.59 27.53 33.83
CA HIS A 10 -25.51 27.13 32.90
C HIS A 10 -25.72 26.20 31.68
N LEU A 11 -25.83 26.84 30.50
CA LEU A 11 -25.28 26.35 29.23
C LEU A 11 -24.66 27.54 28.46
N ARG A 12 -23.32 27.53 28.26
CA ARG A 12 -22.59 28.53 27.46
C ARG A 12 -22.64 28.14 25.98
N ARG A 13 -23.04 29.08 25.13
CA ARG A 13 -22.89 29.07 23.67
C ARG A 13 -21.47 29.52 23.27
N PRO A 14 -20.95 29.10 22.11
CA PRO A 14 -19.72 29.64 21.53
C PRO A 14 -19.95 31.02 20.88
N PRO A 15 -18.94 31.92 20.85
CA PRO A 15 -19.04 33.23 20.20
C PRO A 15 -18.72 33.20 18.68
N PRO A 16 -19.15 34.24 17.92
CA PRO A 16 -19.09 34.34 16.45
C PRO A 16 -17.76 34.95 15.91
N PRO A 17 -17.54 35.03 14.58
CA PRO A 17 -16.23 35.30 13.98
C PRO A 17 -15.93 36.81 13.83
N LEU A 18 -14.64 37.16 13.85
CA LEU A 18 -14.13 38.52 13.61
C LEU A 18 -13.24 38.55 12.36
N THR A 19 -13.71 39.28 11.35
CA THR A 19 -12.96 39.84 10.23
C THR A 19 -12.19 41.10 10.65
N ALA A 20 -10.96 41.27 10.15
CA ALA A 20 -10.42 42.47 9.47
C ALA A 20 -8.95 42.81 9.83
N MET A 21 -8.12 42.77 8.78
CA MET A 21 -7.06 43.72 8.37
C MET A 21 -6.06 44.30 9.39
N ALA A 22 -4.75 44.15 9.12
CA ALA A 22 -3.92 45.18 8.45
C ALA A 22 -2.39 44.90 8.55
N HIS A 23 -1.72 45.06 7.41
CA HIS A 23 -0.34 45.51 7.16
C HIS A 23 0.72 45.47 8.28
N LEU A 24 1.84 44.78 8.00
CA LEU A 24 3.15 45.20 8.49
C LEU A 24 4.17 45.23 7.33
N GLN A 25 4.60 46.44 6.98
CA GLN A 25 5.75 46.73 6.13
C GLN A 25 7.04 46.48 6.92
N LEU A 26 8.06 45.91 6.28
CA LEU A 26 9.43 45.92 6.79
C LEU A 26 10.32 46.63 5.78
N ALA A 27 10.98 47.66 6.29
CA ALA A 27 11.76 48.65 5.57
C ALA A 27 13.15 48.14 5.18
N ALA A 28 13.65 48.68 4.07
CA ALA A 28 15.01 48.55 3.58
C ALA A 28 16.01 49.32 4.48
N VAL A 29 17.19 48.74 4.69
CA VAL A 29 18.40 49.45 5.11
C VAL A 29 19.56 49.00 4.23
N ALA A 30 20.15 49.98 3.54
CA ALA A 30 21.38 49.85 2.78
C ALA A 30 22.60 50.06 3.70
N GLY A 31 23.68 49.31 3.45
CA GLY A 31 24.99 49.52 4.06
C GLY A 31 26.03 48.59 3.42
N GLY A 32 26.92 49.16 2.60
CA GLY A 32 27.91 48.42 1.83
C GLY A 32 29.18 48.05 2.60
N GLY A 33 29.88 47.04 2.10
CA GLY A 33 31.23 46.63 2.50
C GLY A 33 31.74 45.49 1.62
N ARG A 34 32.83 45.73 0.88
CA ARG A 34 33.52 44.80 -0.04
C ARG A 34 34.45 43.84 0.71
N ALA A 35 34.41 42.55 0.33
CA ALA A 35 35.50 41.55 0.23
C ALA A 35 34.78 40.21 -0.05
N GLY A 36 35.02 39.39 -1.08
CA GLY A 36 36.26 39.07 -1.79
C GLY A 36 36.72 37.67 -1.36
N ASP A 37 36.12 36.60 -1.90
CA ASP A 37 36.79 35.37 -2.38
C ASP A 37 35.80 34.23 -2.69
N ASP A 38 35.84 33.81 -3.95
CA ASP A 38 35.76 32.46 -4.52
C ASP A 38 34.66 31.48 -4.07
N MET A 39 33.61 31.38 -4.89
CA MET A 39 32.78 30.18 -4.99
C MET A 39 32.45 29.91 -6.47
N GLU A 40 32.91 28.76 -6.96
CA GLU A 40 32.65 28.25 -8.31
C GLU A 40 31.15 28.03 -8.54
N ASP A 41 30.61 28.63 -9.60
CA ASP A 41 29.23 28.49 -10.03
C ASP A 41 28.99 27.11 -10.67
N VAL A 42 28.23 26.26 -9.98
CA VAL A 42 27.62 25.05 -10.54
C VAL A 42 26.42 25.48 -11.38
N ALA A 43 26.60 25.51 -12.71
CA ALA A 43 25.54 25.79 -13.66
C ALA A 43 24.47 24.68 -13.64
N LEU A 44 23.35 24.96 -12.96
CA LEU A 44 22.13 24.17 -13.02
C LEU A 44 21.47 24.34 -14.40
N LEU A 45 21.72 23.39 -15.30
CA LEU A 45 20.98 23.25 -16.56
C LEU A 45 19.63 22.61 -16.29
N GLY A 46 18.58 23.42 -16.24
CA GLY A 46 17.20 22.96 -16.13
C GLY A 46 16.23 24.04 -16.58
N SER A 47 16.21 24.35 -17.89
CA SER A 47 15.08 25.01 -18.56
C SER A 47 15.41 25.42 -20.00
N TYR A 48 15.36 24.51 -20.96
CA TYR A 48 15.04 24.88 -22.36
C TYR A 48 14.49 23.63 -23.04
N ASP A 49 13.18 23.60 -23.24
CA ASP A 49 12.53 23.08 -24.46
C ASP A 49 11.01 23.19 -24.25
N GLU A 50 10.45 24.34 -24.65
CA GLU A 50 9.13 24.45 -25.28
C GLU A 50 8.93 25.91 -25.71
N GLU A 51 9.27 26.22 -26.97
CA GLU A 51 8.50 27.09 -27.87
C GLU A 51 9.26 27.31 -29.19
N MET A 52 8.76 26.69 -30.27
CA MET A 52 8.44 27.34 -31.56
C MET A 52 8.49 26.31 -32.70
N GLY A 53 7.39 26.21 -33.45
CA GLY A 53 7.32 25.40 -34.65
C GLY A 53 6.04 25.59 -35.46
N GLY A 54 5.62 26.85 -35.68
CA GLY A 54 4.61 27.19 -36.67
C GLY A 54 5.20 27.30 -38.08
N ALA A 55 4.42 26.82 -39.05
CA ALA A 55 4.43 27.12 -40.49
C ALA A 55 5.65 26.72 -41.35
N ALA A 56 5.37 25.82 -42.28
CA ALA A 56 6.22 25.45 -43.42
C ALA A 56 6.46 26.61 -44.40
N PRO A 57 7.58 26.54 -45.14
CA PRO A 57 7.55 26.84 -46.56
C PRO A 57 8.07 25.67 -47.41
N ALA A 58 7.46 25.55 -48.58
CA ALA A 58 7.82 24.61 -49.64
C ALA A 58 9.15 25.01 -50.33
N GLY A 59 9.95 24.02 -50.73
CA GLY A 59 11.03 24.23 -51.70
C GLY A 59 12.22 23.25 -51.64
N GLY A 60 12.07 22.11 -52.32
CA GLY A 60 13.07 21.23 -52.95
C GLY A 60 14.57 21.25 -52.56
N GLY A 61 15.06 20.08 -52.14
CA GLY A 61 16.48 19.69 -52.20
C GLY A 61 16.72 18.29 -51.65
N ARG A 62 17.01 17.32 -52.53
CA ARG A 62 17.27 15.89 -52.19
C ARG A 62 18.57 15.73 -51.36
N GLY A 63 18.46 15.07 -50.21
CA GLY A 63 19.55 14.42 -49.46
C GLY A 63 18.92 13.54 -48.37
N GLY A 64 19.21 12.25 -48.33
CA GLY A 64 18.58 11.30 -47.40
C GLY A 64 18.94 11.62 -45.94
N ALA A 65 17.94 11.70 -45.07
CA ALA A 65 18.13 11.85 -43.64
C ALA A 65 18.39 10.47 -43.01
N GLU A 66 19.57 10.30 -42.42
CA GLU A 66 19.91 9.19 -41.53
C GLU A 66 19.15 9.39 -40.19
N GLU A 67 18.42 8.37 -39.72
CA GLU A 67 17.73 8.41 -38.42
C GLU A 67 18.74 8.15 -37.30
N ASP A 68 19.07 9.20 -36.54
CA ASP A 68 19.90 9.08 -35.34
C ASP A 68 19.11 8.40 -34.21
N ALA A 69 19.70 7.37 -33.59
CA ALA A 69 19.13 6.66 -32.45
C ALA A 69 19.72 7.17 -31.13
N GLU A 70 18.93 7.10 -30.07
CA GLU A 70 19.34 7.53 -28.73
C GLU A 70 19.30 6.35 -27.75
N ALA A 71 20.39 6.18 -26.99
CA ALA A 71 20.51 5.21 -25.91
C ALA A 71 20.84 5.88 -24.57
N HIS A 72 20.19 5.41 -23.52
CA HIS A 72 20.47 5.73 -22.13
C HIS A 72 21.07 4.51 -21.44
N VAL A 73 22.32 4.63 -21.02
CA VAL A 73 23.08 3.57 -20.35
C VAL A 73 23.31 3.98 -18.90
N ARG A 74 22.97 3.11 -17.95
CA ARG A 74 23.36 3.26 -16.55
C ARG A 74 24.82 2.86 -16.43
N VAL A 75 25.65 3.70 -15.81
CA VAL A 75 27.08 3.45 -15.63
C VAL A 75 27.39 3.41 -14.13
N THR A 76 27.84 2.26 -13.65
CA THR A 76 28.18 2.01 -12.24
C THR A 76 29.70 1.97 -12.06
N GLY A 77 30.18 2.47 -10.91
CA GLY A 77 31.60 2.59 -10.60
C GLY A 77 32.19 4.00 -10.80
N MET A 78 31.42 4.97 -11.30
CA MET A 78 31.85 6.36 -11.36
C MET A 78 31.84 7.01 -9.97
N THR A 79 32.96 7.60 -9.55
CA THR A 79 33.12 8.20 -8.21
C THR A 79 33.55 9.67 -8.22
N CYS A 80 34.01 10.19 -9.36
CA CYS A 80 34.46 11.58 -9.51
C CYS A 80 34.29 12.09 -10.94
N SER A 81 34.41 13.41 -11.15
CA SER A 81 34.33 14.08 -12.47
C SER A 81 35.40 13.63 -13.47
N ALA A 82 36.50 13.05 -13.02
CA ALA A 82 37.48 12.43 -13.92
C ALA A 82 36.92 11.14 -14.56
N CYS A 83 36.04 10.41 -13.85
CA CYS A 83 35.39 9.21 -14.38
C CYS A 83 34.41 9.55 -15.51
N THR A 84 33.68 10.67 -15.43
CA THR A 84 32.77 11.08 -16.52
C THR A 84 33.52 11.39 -17.80
N GLY A 85 34.64 12.11 -17.69
CA GLY A 85 35.48 12.39 -18.85
C GLY A 85 36.07 11.12 -19.50
N ALA A 86 36.44 10.13 -18.68
CA ALA A 86 36.94 8.84 -19.20
C ALA A 86 35.86 8.07 -19.98
N VAL A 87 34.63 8.01 -19.44
CA VAL A 87 33.49 7.36 -20.10
C VAL A 87 33.07 8.12 -21.37
N GLU A 88 33.01 9.46 -21.31
CA GLU A 88 32.70 10.29 -22.50
C GLU A 88 33.73 10.10 -23.62
N ALA A 89 35.02 10.07 -23.28
CA ALA A 89 36.09 9.85 -24.24
C ALA A 89 36.06 8.45 -24.86
N ALA A 90 35.79 7.41 -24.05
CA ALA A 90 35.73 6.03 -24.52
C ALA A 90 34.57 5.79 -25.50
N VAL A 91 33.38 6.34 -25.18
CA VAL A 91 32.19 6.17 -26.03
C VAL A 91 32.27 7.06 -27.28
N SER A 92 32.76 8.29 -27.17
CA SER A 92 32.91 9.18 -28.34
C SER A 92 33.97 8.71 -29.34
N ALA A 93 34.93 7.87 -28.92
CA ALA A 93 35.92 7.29 -29.81
C ALA A 93 35.35 6.22 -30.77
N ARG A 94 34.13 5.70 -30.51
CA ARG A 94 33.50 4.68 -31.37
C ARG A 94 32.92 5.33 -32.63
N ARG A 95 33.27 4.78 -33.80
CA ARG A 95 32.85 5.29 -35.11
C ARG A 95 31.35 5.08 -35.33
N GLY A 96 30.57 6.15 -35.26
CA GLY A 96 29.10 6.12 -35.39
C GLY A 96 28.39 6.78 -34.21
N VAL A 97 29.13 7.10 -33.13
CA VAL A 97 28.62 7.94 -32.04
C VAL A 97 28.72 9.42 -32.42
N ARG A 98 27.59 10.14 -32.40
CA ARG A 98 27.53 11.57 -32.73
C ARG A 98 27.64 12.46 -31.49
N ARG A 99 27.01 12.07 -30.38
CA ARG A 99 27.04 12.84 -29.13
C ARG A 99 26.99 11.93 -27.90
N VAL A 100 27.77 12.26 -26.88
CA VAL A 100 27.76 11.59 -25.56
C VAL A 100 27.65 12.65 -24.48
N ALA A 101 26.84 12.40 -23.46
CA ALA A 101 26.80 13.20 -22.24
C ALA A 101 26.64 12.27 -21.03
N VAL A 102 27.54 12.39 -20.04
CA VAL A 102 27.54 11.52 -18.86
C VAL A 102 27.27 12.34 -17.59
N SER A 103 26.29 11.88 -16.80
CA SER A 103 25.91 12.47 -15.52
C SER A 103 26.32 11.56 -14.37
N LEU A 104 27.26 12.02 -13.54
CA LEU A 104 27.62 11.38 -12.26
C LEU A 104 26.44 11.31 -11.30
N LEU A 105 25.68 12.40 -11.18
CA LEU A 105 24.59 12.49 -10.20
C LEU A 105 23.49 11.46 -10.48
N GLN A 106 23.29 11.13 -11.75
CA GLN A 106 22.26 10.18 -12.19
C GLN A 106 22.83 8.78 -12.51
N ASN A 107 24.16 8.59 -12.41
CA ASN A 107 24.88 7.41 -12.88
C ASN A 107 24.44 6.99 -14.30
N ARG A 108 24.34 7.97 -15.21
CA ARG A 108 23.70 7.79 -16.54
C ARG A 108 24.53 8.40 -17.65
N ALA A 109 24.73 7.68 -18.73
CA ALA A 109 25.28 8.14 -20.00
C ALA A 109 24.16 8.22 -21.05
N ARG A 110 24.05 9.37 -21.71
CA ARG A 110 23.15 9.60 -22.85
C ARG A 110 23.99 9.60 -24.12
N VAL A 111 23.69 8.71 -25.04
CA VAL A 111 24.47 8.50 -26.27
C VAL A 111 23.54 8.60 -27.48
N VAL A 112 23.87 9.50 -28.41
CA VAL A 112 23.23 9.64 -29.71
C VAL A 112 24.17 9.05 -30.75
N PHE A 113 23.70 8.04 -31.49
CA PHE A 113 24.53 7.26 -32.41
C PHE A 113 23.73 6.84 -33.64
N ASP A 114 24.46 6.51 -34.70
CA ASP A 114 23.89 5.95 -35.92
C ASP A 114 23.75 4.42 -35.78
N PRO A 115 22.51 3.88 -35.75
CA PRO A 115 22.26 2.45 -35.56
C PRO A 115 22.77 1.58 -36.73
N ALA A 116 23.11 2.17 -37.88
CA ALA A 116 23.71 1.44 -39.00
C ALA A 116 25.22 1.18 -38.81
N LEU A 117 25.89 1.98 -37.97
CA LEU A 117 27.35 1.93 -37.78
C LEU A 117 27.76 1.35 -36.43
N VAL A 118 26.96 1.55 -35.38
CA VAL A 118 27.24 1.12 -34.00
C VAL A 118 25.99 0.57 -33.37
N LYS A 119 26.10 -0.54 -32.64
CA LYS A 119 25.00 -1.07 -31.84
C LYS A 119 25.14 -0.67 -30.38
N VAL A 120 24.05 -0.78 -29.63
CA VAL A 120 24.02 -0.43 -28.20
C VAL A 120 24.98 -1.33 -27.41
N GLU A 121 25.17 -2.57 -27.82
CA GLU A 121 26.10 -3.51 -27.20
C GLU A 121 27.56 -3.02 -27.31
N ASP A 122 27.94 -2.43 -28.45
CA ASP A 122 29.30 -1.88 -28.67
C ASP A 122 29.56 -0.65 -27.79
N ILE A 123 28.50 0.07 -27.39
CA ILE A 123 28.56 1.22 -26.47
C ILE A 123 28.80 0.72 -25.05
N ILE A 124 28.17 -0.38 -24.64
CA ILE A 124 28.37 -1.00 -23.31
C ILE A 124 29.80 -1.51 -23.22
N GLU A 125 30.28 -2.24 -24.23
CA GLU A 125 31.65 -2.76 -24.27
C GLU A 125 32.68 -1.61 -24.17
N ALA A 126 32.44 -0.47 -24.82
CA ALA A 126 33.32 0.70 -24.70
C ALA A 126 33.39 1.28 -23.27
N ILE A 127 32.31 1.17 -22.49
CA ILE A 127 32.25 1.65 -21.11
C ILE A 127 32.92 0.64 -20.16
N GLU A 128 32.74 -0.66 -20.43
CA GLU A 128 33.40 -1.75 -19.71
C GLU A 128 34.93 -1.75 -19.95
N ASP A 129 35.36 -1.50 -21.20
CA ASP A 129 36.76 -1.30 -21.57
C ASP A 129 37.40 -0.10 -20.85
N ALA A 130 36.58 0.90 -20.49
CA ALA A 130 37.01 2.05 -19.69
C ALA A 130 37.08 1.75 -18.18
N GLY A 131 36.71 0.53 -17.76
CA GLY A 131 36.76 0.04 -16.38
C GLY A 131 35.50 0.32 -15.56
N PHE A 132 34.36 0.55 -16.20
CA PHE A 132 33.07 0.82 -15.55
C PHE A 132 31.98 -0.16 -16.00
N ASP A 133 31.13 -0.58 -15.09
CA ASP A 133 30.02 -1.50 -15.42
C ASP A 133 28.88 -0.72 -16.09
N ALA A 134 28.27 -1.27 -17.15
CA ALA A 134 27.22 -0.60 -17.92
C ALA A 134 25.98 -1.48 -18.15
N GLU A 135 24.78 -0.89 -17.98
CA GLU A 135 23.48 -1.57 -18.15
C GLU A 135 22.51 -0.68 -18.95
N ILE A 136 21.76 -1.25 -19.91
CA ILE A 136 20.78 -0.49 -20.72
C ILE A 136 19.57 -0.11 -19.87
N LEU A 137 19.12 1.14 -19.98
CA LEU A 137 17.88 1.58 -19.36
C LEU A 137 16.70 1.43 -20.34
N PRO A 138 15.54 0.96 -19.87
CA PRO A 138 14.38 0.65 -20.72
C PRO A 138 13.73 1.87 -21.41
N ASP A 139 14.17 3.10 -21.11
CA ASP A 139 13.71 4.33 -21.77
C ASP A 139 14.19 4.47 -23.23
N SER A 140 15.11 3.61 -23.69
CA SER A 140 15.63 3.64 -25.08
C SER A 140 14.86 2.69 -25.98
N ALA A 141 13.67 3.11 -26.41
CA ALA A 141 12.87 2.38 -27.39
C ALA A 141 13.42 2.61 -28.81
N VAL A 142 14.33 1.74 -29.27
CA VAL A 142 14.30 1.29 -30.66
C VAL A 142 13.10 0.32 -30.76
N PRO A 143 12.20 0.45 -31.74
CA PRO A 143 11.03 -0.43 -31.85
C PRO A 143 11.47 -1.86 -32.15
N GLN A 144 11.68 -2.65 -31.11
CA GLN A 144 11.83 -4.10 -31.22
C GLN A 144 10.45 -4.76 -31.35
N PRO A 145 10.33 -5.85 -32.11
CA PRO A 145 9.07 -6.56 -32.28
C PRO A 145 8.59 -7.12 -30.94
N LYS A 146 7.35 -6.80 -30.58
CA LYS A 146 6.63 -7.27 -29.38
C LYS A 146 6.95 -8.73 -29.05
N SER A 147 7.61 -9.00 -27.93
CA SER A 147 7.59 -10.31 -27.28
C SER A 147 7.25 -10.18 -25.80
N GLN A 148 6.10 -10.79 -25.45
CA GLN A 148 5.58 -11.17 -24.13
C GLN A 148 5.16 -10.04 -23.17
N LYS A 149 3.83 -9.87 -23.09
CA LYS A 149 3.10 -8.99 -22.19
C LYS A 149 3.34 -9.46 -20.74
N THR A 150 4.19 -8.75 -20.01
CA THR A 150 4.37 -8.99 -18.56
C THR A 150 3.17 -8.38 -17.85
N LEU A 151 2.50 -9.15 -16.99
CA LEU A 151 1.35 -8.67 -16.23
C LEU A 151 1.76 -8.45 -14.77
N SER A 152 1.31 -7.34 -14.18
CA SER A 152 1.38 -7.15 -12.72
C SER A 152 0.07 -7.64 -12.07
N ALA A 153 0.18 -8.38 -10.97
CA ALA A 153 -0.93 -8.83 -10.15
C ALA A 153 -0.69 -8.61 -8.66
N GLN A 154 -1.75 -8.23 -7.97
CA GLN A 154 -1.80 -8.08 -6.52
C GLN A 154 -2.50 -9.29 -5.87
N PHE A 155 -1.84 -9.82 -4.85
CA PHE A 155 -2.27 -10.93 -4.04
C PHE A 155 -2.37 -10.48 -2.59
N ARG A 156 -3.47 -10.80 -1.91
CA ARG A 156 -3.55 -10.70 -0.46
C ARG A 156 -2.82 -11.89 0.15
N ILE A 157 -1.96 -11.62 1.12
CA ILE A 157 -1.15 -12.64 1.77
C ILE A 157 -1.43 -12.58 3.28
N GLY A 158 -2.27 -13.49 3.73
CA GLY A 158 -2.67 -13.64 5.13
C GLY A 158 -1.64 -14.39 5.97
N GLY A 159 -1.62 -14.06 7.26
CA GLY A 159 -0.74 -14.74 8.23
C GLY A 159 0.68 -14.19 8.29
N MET A 160 1.03 -13.15 7.52
CA MET A 160 2.30 -12.45 7.68
C MET A 160 2.29 -11.58 8.95
N THR A 161 3.15 -11.90 9.93
CA THR A 161 3.24 -11.15 11.21
C THR A 161 4.55 -10.39 11.40
N CYS A 162 5.54 -10.66 10.54
CA CYS A 162 6.88 -10.08 10.62
C CYS A 162 7.50 -9.89 9.22
N ALA A 163 8.57 -9.11 9.13
CA ALA A 163 9.24 -8.84 7.86
C ALA A 163 10.02 -10.06 7.35
N ASN A 164 10.35 -11.02 8.23
CA ASN A 164 10.89 -12.31 7.82
C ASN A 164 9.87 -13.15 7.02
N CYS A 165 8.58 -13.11 7.37
CA CYS A 165 7.53 -13.72 6.55
C CYS A 165 7.48 -13.09 5.16
N VAL A 166 7.58 -11.76 5.08
CA VAL A 166 7.63 -11.01 3.80
C VAL A 166 8.81 -11.47 2.95
N ASN A 167 10.02 -11.50 3.52
CA ASN A 167 11.21 -11.93 2.78
C ASN A 167 11.12 -13.39 2.33
N SER A 168 10.51 -14.26 3.16
CA SER A 168 10.27 -15.66 2.79
C SER A 168 9.35 -15.75 1.57
N VAL A 169 8.25 -15.00 1.57
CA VAL A 169 7.28 -15.00 0.47
C VAL A 169 7.88 -14.38 -0.80
N GLU A 170 8.52 -13.21 -0.71
CA GLU A 170 9.22 -12.59 -1.85
C GLU A 170 10.29 -13.52 -2.43
N GLY A 171 11.07 -14.17 -1.56
CA GLY A 171 12.13 -15.09 -1.96
C GLY A 171 11.60 -16.36 -2.63
N ILE A 172 10.43 -16.85 -2.24
CA ILE A 172 9.78 -18.01 -2.86
C ILE A 172 9.19 -17.61 -4.22
N LEU A 173 8.49 -16.47 -4.30
CA LEU A 173 7.92 -15.97 -5.54
C LEU A 173 9.01 -15.67 -6.58
N LYS A 174 10.10 -15.00 -6.21
CA LYS A 174 11.23 -14.75 -7.14
C LYS A 174 11.93 -16.01 -7.65
N LYS A 175 11.76 -17.15 -6.97
CA LYS A 175 12.32 -18.44 -7.42
C LYS A 175 11.42 -19.19 -8.39
N GLN A 176 10.16 -18.78 -8.53
CA GLN A 176 9.23 -19.43 -9.45
C GLN A 176 9.54 -19.02 -10.90
N PRO A 177 9.58 -19.99 -11.84
CA PRO A 177 9.79 -19.67 -13.25
C PRO A 177 8.62 -18.83 -13.77
N GLY A 178 8.91 -17.74 -14.48
CA GLY A 178 7.88 -16.85 -15.01
C GLY A 178 7.61 -15.60 -14.19
N ILE A 179 8.12 -15.51 -12.95
CA ILE A 179 8.03 -14.30 -12.12
C ILE A 179 9.25 -13.41 -12.34
N LYS A 180 9.05 -12.20 -12.86
CA LYS A 180 10.11 -11.20 -13.08
C LYS A 180 10.37 -10.34 -11.85
N GLY A 181 9.33 -10.07 -11.08
CA GLY A 181 9.39 -9.22 -9.89
C GLY A 181 8.35 -9.64 -8.87
N ALA A 182 8.69 -9.54 -7.59
CA ALA A 182 7.73 -9.70 -6.50
C ALA A 182 8.11 -8.76 -5.35
N VAL A 183 7.15 -7.97 -4.91
CA VAL A 183 7.26 -7.01 -3.81
C VAL A 183 6.10 -7.27 -2.86
N VAL A 184 6.40 -7.52 -1.59
CA VAL A 184 5.37 -7.81 -0.59
C VAL A 184 5.43 -6.79 0.52
N ALA A 185 4.29 -6.23 0.89
CA ALA A 185 4.18 -5.32 2.01
C ALA A 185 3.39 -5.94 3.16
N LEU A 186 4.05 -5.96 4.32
CA LEU A 186 3.43 -6.37 5.57
C LEU A 186 2.30 -5.43 6.01
N ALA A 187 2.44 -4.13 5.72
CA ALA A 187 1.52 -3.11 6.24
C ALA A 187 0.11 -3.28 5.67
N THR A 188 -0.01 -3.58 4.39
CA THR A 188 -1.29 -3.77 3.70
C THR A 188 -1.68 -5.24 3.57
N SER A 189 -0.80 -6.17 3.98
CA SER A 189 -0.92 -7.61 3.71
C SER A 189 -1.11 -7.92 2.22
N LEU A 190 -0.47 -7.12 1.35
CA LEU A 190 -0.54 -7.24 -0.10
C LEU A 190 0.83 -7.57 -0.67
N GLY A 191 0.85 -8.40 -1.72
CA GLY A 191 2.02 -8.69 -2.55
C GLY A 191 1.72 -8.36 -4.01
N GLU A 192 2.55 -7.55 -4.62
CA GLU A 192 2.54 -7.27 -6.05
C GLU A 192 3.57 -8.14 -6.76
N VAL A 193 3.14 -8.83 -7.81
CA VAL A 193 3.93 -9.81 -8.55
C VAL A 193 3.83 -9.50 -10.04
N GLU A 194 4.98 -9.28 -10.65
CA GLU A 194 5.13 -9.17 -12.10
C GLU A 194 5.46 -10.55 -12.65
N TYR A 195 4.58 -11.11 -13.48
CA TYR A 195 4.71 -12.45 -14.01
C TYR A 195 4.31 -12.52 -15.48
N ASP A 196 4.83 -13.52 -16.17
CA ASP A 196 4.43 -13.85 -17.54
C ASP A 196 3.31 -14.92 -17.50
N PRO A 197 2.08 -14.57 -17.91
CA PRO A 197 0.93 -15.48 -17.85
C PRO A 197 1.05 -16.69 -18.76
N SER A 198 2.01 -16.70 -19.71
CA SER A 198 2.28 -17.87 -20.55
C SER A 198 3.11 -18.94 -19.85
N THR A 199 3.75 -18.60 -18.73
CA THR A 199 4.69 -19.48 -18.01
C THR A 199 4.22 -19.87 -16.61
N ILE A 200 3.47 -19.01 -15.93
CA ILE A 200 2.92 -19.26 -14.60
C ILE A 200 1.52 -18.67 -14.47
N SER A 201 0.60 -19.44 -13.92
CA SER A 201 -0.80 -19.01 -13.72
C SER A 201 -1.00 -18.33 -12.36
N LYS A 202 -2.07 -17.54 -12.23
CA LYS A 202 -2.45 -16.88 -10.97
C LYS A 202 -2.65 -17.90 -9.83
N ASP A 203 -3.23 -19.04 -10.15
CA ASP A 203 -3.52 -20.10 -9.18
C ASP A 203 -2.23 -20.80 -8.72
N GLU A 204 -1.26 -20.99 -9.62
CA GLU A 204 0.07 -21.50 -9.26
C GLU A 204 0.83 -20.53 -8.35
N ILE A 205 0.66 -19.22 -8.54
CA ILE A 205 1.23 -18.20 -7.63
C ILE A 205 0.56 -18.28 -6.25
N VAL A 206 -0.76 -18.41 -6.18
CA VAL A 206 -1.49 -18.60 -4.90
C VAL A 206 -1.02 -19.87 -4.23
N GLN A 207 -0.96 -20.98 -4.96
CA GLN A 207 -0.53 -22.27 -4.43
C GLN A 207 0.92 -22.22 -3.93
N ALA A 208 1.82 -21.53 -4.62
CA ALA A 208 3.20 -21.35 -4.16
C ALA A 208 3.29 -20.58 -2.82
N ILE A 209 2.36 -19.65 -2.58
CA ILE A 209 2.28 -18.90 -1.31
C ILE A 209 1.63 -19.78 -0.21
N GLU A 210 0.63 -20.59 -0.55
CA GLU A 210 0.00 -21.56 0.36
C GLU A 210 0.92 -22.70 0.78
N ASP A 211 1.72 -23.22 -0.16
CA ASP A 211 2.78 -24.20 0.09
C ASP A 211 3.86 -23.61 1.01
N ALA A 212 4.05 -22.29 0.95
CA ALA A 212 4.88 -21.55 1.88
C ALA A 212 4.23 -21.33 3.26
N GLY A 213 3.03 -21.86 3.51
CA GLY A 213 2.35 -21.80 4.80
C GLY A 213 1.66 -20.46 5.09
N PHE A 214 1.43 -19.65 4.06
CA PHE A 214 0.70 -18.37 4.14
C PHE A 214 -0.64 -18.48 3.43
N GLU A 215 -1.66 -17.81 3.95
CA GLU A 215 -2.94 -17.76 3.25
C GLU A 215 -2.79 -16.83 2.05
N ALA A 216 -3.21 -17.22 0.86
CA ALA A 216 -3.12 -16.36 -0.32
C ALA A 216 -4.47 -16.23 -1.03
N ALA A 217 -4.80 -15.02 -1.42
CA ALA A 217 -5.98 -14.76 -2.23
C ALA A 217 -5.64 -13.74 -3.31
N PHE A 218 -5.89 -14.08 -4.57
CA PHE A 218 -5.72 -13.14 -5.67
C PHE A 218 -6.74 -12.00 -5.57
N LEU A 219 -6.27 -10.75 -5.57
CA LEU A 219 -7.13 -9.57 -5.49
C LEU A 219 -7.35 -8.94 -6.86
N GLN A 220 -6.27 -8.62 -7.58
CA GLN A 220 -6.38 -7.78 -8.78
C GLN A 220 -5.22 -8.01 -9.75
N SER A 221 -5.46 -7.94 -11.06
CA SER A 221 -4.41 -7.78 -12.06
C SER A 221 -4.45 -6.35 -12.61
N SER A 222 -3.29 -5.81 -12.97
CA SER A 222 -3.13 -4.48 -13.59
C SER A 222 -3.96 -4.32 -14.87
N GLU A 223 -4.37 -5.44 -15.49
CA GLU A 223 -5.45 -5.48 -16.47
C GLU A 223 -6.76 -5.94 -15.78
N GLN A 224 -7.78 -5.07 -15.87
CA GLN A 224 -9.08 -5.15 -15.19
C GLN A 224 -9.86 -6.40 -15.58
N ASP A 225 -9.66 -7.50 -14.85
CA ASP A 225 -10.40 -8.75 -15.07
C ASP A 225 -11.29 -9.13 -13.88
N LYS A 226 -11.21 -8.48 -12.70
CA LYS A 226 -11.96 -8.86 -11.49
C LYS A 226 -12.55 -7.63 -10.80
N ILE A 227 -13.86 -7.63 -10.52
CA ILE A 227 -14.55 -6.57 -9.79
C ILE A 227 -15.44 -7.16 -8.70
N LEU A 228 -15.45 -6.50 -7.54
CA LEU A 228 -16.34 -6.80 -6.43
C LEU A 228 -17.49 -5.79 -6.40
N LEU A 229 -18.70 -6.29 -6.55
CA LEU A 229 -19.94 -5.51 -6.47
C LEU A 229 -20.60 -5.76 -5.12
N GLY A 230 -20.89 -4.69 -4.40
CA GLY A 230 -21.78 -4.74 -3.23
C GLY A 230 -23.23 -4.73 -3.71
N LEU A 231 -24.01 -5.71 -3.28
CA LEU A 231 -25.43 -5.80 -3.60
C LEU A 231 -26.28 -5.40 -2.41
N THR A 232 -27.23 -4.51 -2.66
CA THR A 232 -28.32 -4.23 -1.72
C THR A 232 -29.58 -4.95 -2.19
N GLY A 233 -30.22 -5.70 -1.28
CA GLY A 233 -31.43 -6.46 -1.56
C GLY A 233 -31.27 -7.99 -1.60
N ILE A 234 -30.05 -8.53 -1.45
CA ILE A 234 -29.84 -9.99 -1.28
C ILE A 234 -29.95 -10.34 0.20
N HIS A 235 -30.98 -11.11 0.56
CA HIS A 235 -31.21 -11.56 1.93
C HIS A 235 -31.41 -13.07 2.04
N THR A 236 -31.69 -13.76 0.92
CA THR A 236 -31.96 -15.20 0.90
C THR A 236 -31.15 -15.93 -0.17
N GLU A 237 -30.91 -17.23 0.01
CA GLU A 237 -30.25 -18.06 -1.01
C GLU A 237 -30.99 -18.07 -2.36
N ARG A 238 -32.32 -17.93 -2.34
CA ARG A 238 -33.14 -17.81 -3.56
C ARG A 238 -32.80 -16.55 -4.36
N ASP A 239 -32.43 -15.46 -3.68
CA ASP A 239 -32.02 -14.22 -4.35
C ASP A 239 -30.68 -14.40 -5.06
N ALA A 240 -29.79 -15.22 -4.47
CA ALA A 240 -28.52 -15.59 -5.07
C ALA A 240 -28.70 -16.47 -6.32
N ASP A 241 -29.64 -17.42 -6.29
CA ASP A 241 -29.96 -18.25 -7.47
C ASP A 241 -30.51 -17.40 -8.63
N ILE A 242 -31.40 -16.44 -8.33
CA ILE A 242 -31.94 -15.52 -9.33
C ILE A 242 -30.82 -14.65 -9.93
N LEU A 243 -29.94 -14.12 -9.09
CA LEU A 243 -28.80 -13.35 -9.55
C LEU A 243 -27.85 -14.22 -10.40
N HIS A 244 -27.60 -15.44 -9.98
CA HIS A 244 -26.78 -16.40 -10.70
C HIS A 244 -27.37 -16.69 -12.09
N ASP A 245 -28.69 -16.84 -12.21
CA ASP A 245 -29.38 -17.00 -13.50
C ASP A 245 -29.32 -15.77 -14.39
N ILE A 246 -29.30 -14.56 -13.82
CA ILE A 246 -29.13 -13.31 -14.57
C ILE A 246 -27.70 -13.21 -15.11
N LEU A 247 -26.70 -13.44 -14.25
CA LEU A 247 -25.28 -13.36 -14.61
C LEU A 247 -24.90 -14.45 -15.63
N LYS A 248 -25.42 -15.67 -15.49
CA LYS A 248 -25.17 -16.77 -16.44
C LYS A 248 -25.64 -16.47 -17.87
N LYS A 249 -26.64 -15.61 -18.04
CA LYS A 249 -27.16 -15.20 -19.36
C LYS A 249 -26.33 -14.09 -20.00
N MET A 250 -25.39 -13.49 -19.27
CA MET A 250 -24.53 -12.44 -19.81
C MET A 250 -23.34 -13.03 -20.57
N ASN A 251 -23.20 -12.62 -21.83
CA ASN A 251 -22.03 -12.97 -22.64
C ASN A 251 -20.85 -12.07 -22.21
N GLY A 252 -19.68 -12.65 -21.93
CA GLY A 252 -18.46 -11.91 -21.55
C GLY A 252 -18.08 -11.98 -20.07
N LEU A 253 -18.86 -12.70 -19.25
CA LEU A 253 -18.44 -13.11 -17.90
C LEU A 253 -17.67 -14.42 -17.99
N ARG A 254 -16.46 -14.46 -17.43
CA ARG A 254 -15.62 -15.67 -17.35
C ARG A 254 -15.99 -16.49 -16.12
N GLU A 255 -16.09 -15.83 -14.97
CA GLU A 255 -16.38 -16.44 -13.68
C GLU A 255 -17.14 -15.46 -12.80
N PHE A 256 -18.01 -15.95 -11.93
CA PHE A 256 -18.63 -15.12 -10.90
C PHE A 256 -18.93 -15.92 -9.63
N ALA A 257 -18.68 -15.31 -8.48
CA ALA A 257 -18.92 -15.90 -7.16
C ALA A 257 -19.83 -14.97 -6.34
N VAL A 258 -20.97 -15.50 -5.91
CA VAL A 258 -21.95 -14.76 -5.12
C VAL A 258 -21.79 -15.15 -3.65
N ASN A 259 -21.45 -14.17 -2.81
CA ASN A 259 -21.36 -14.34 -1.37
C ASN A 259 -22.58 -13.70 -0.69
N THR A 260 -23.53 -14.54 -0.28
CA THR A 260 -24.76 -14.11 0.40
C THR A 260 -24.52 -13.57 1.80
N THR A 261 -23.51 -14.07 2.53
CA THR A 261 -23.18 -13.60 3.88
C THR A 261 -22.63 -12.18 3.90
N LEU A 262 -21.88 -11.78 2.87
CA LEU A 262 -21.32 -10.44 2.74
C LEU A 262 -22.16 -9.53 1.83
N SER A 263 -23.20 -10.08 1.18
CA SER A 263 -23.96 -9.41 0.12
C SER A 263 -23.04 -8.86 -0.97
N GLU A 264 -22.05 -9.66 -1.37
CA GLU A 264 -21.00 -9.31 -2.33
C GLU A 264 -21.03 -10.26 -3.52
N VAL A 265 -20.70 -9.74 -4.70
CA VAL A 265 -20.51 -10.54 -5.91
C VAL A 265 -19.16 -10.22 -6.49
N GLU A 266 -18.36 -11.26 -6.65
CA GLU A 266 -17.10 -11.17 -7.34
C GLU A 266 -17.33 -11.59 -8.79
N ILE A 267 -16.99 -10.73 -9.74
CA ILE A 267 -17.21 -10.96 -11.16
C ILE A 267 -15.88 -10.84 -11.88
N VAL A 268 -15.54 -11.89 -12.64
CA VAL A 268 -14.46 -11.90 -13.59
C VAL A 268 -15.04 -11.73 -14.99
N PHE A 269 -14.70 -10.64 -15.66
CA PHE A 269 -15.27 -10.31 -16.97
C PHE A 269 -14.18 -9.85 -17.95
N ASP A 270 -14.50 -9.94 -19.23
CA ASP A 270 -13.63 -9.46 -20.29
C ASP A 270 -13.98 -7.99 -20.64
N PRO A 271 -13.09 -7.02 -20.37
CA PRO A 271 -13.38 -5.61 -20.59
C PRO A 271 -13.57 -5.23 -22.07
N GLU A 272 -13.08 -6.05 -23.01
CA GLU A 272 -13.31 -5.83 -24.44
C GLU A 272 -14.71 -6.28 -24.88
N ALA A 273 -15.28 -7.27 -24.19
CA ALA A 273 -16.59 -7.83 -24.53
C ALA A 273 -17.74 -7.12 -23.79
N VAL A 274 -17.52 -6.71 -22.54
CA VAL A 274 -18.57 -6.18 -21.65
C VAL A 274 -18.02 -5.05 -20.79
N GLY A 275 -18.62 -3.87 -20.91
CA GLY A 275 -18.29 -2.76 -20.02
C GLY A 275 -18.96 -2.89 -18.65
N LEU A 276 -18.28 -2.45 -17.59
CA LEU A 276 -18.75 -2.55 -16.19
C LEU A 276 -20.18 -2.01 -15.97
N ARG A 277 -20.51 -0.88 -16.60
CA ARG A 277 -21.85 -0.29 -16.55
C ARG A 277 -22.93 -1.23 -17.06
N SER A 278 -22.66 -2.00 -18.11
CA SER A 278 -23.64 -2.94 -18.66
C SER A 278 -23.90 -4.11 -17.69
N ILE A 279 -22.92 -4.48 -16.87
CA ILE A 279 -23.08 -5.49 -15.81
C ILE A 279 -24.03 -4.97 -14.74
N VAL A 280 -23.79 -3.75 -14.23
CA VAL A 280 -24.68 -3.13 -13.24
C VAL A 280 -26.09 -2.91 -13.80
N ASP A 281 -26.20 -2.36 -15.02
CA ASP A 281 -27.49 -2.15 -15.68
C ASP A 281 -28.23 -3.50 -15.90
N THR A 282 -27.52 -4.59 -16.22
CA THR A 282 -28.15 -5.92 -16.39
C THR A 282 -28.62 -6.51 -15.07
N ILE A 283 -27.87 -6.31 -13.97
CA ILE A 283 -28.31 -6.73 -12.63
C ILE A 283 -29.54 -5.94 -12.20
N GLU A 284 -29.56 -4.63 -12.42
CA GLU A 284 -30.69 -3.76 -12.05
C GLU A 284 -31.94 -4.03 -12.92
N MET A 285 -31.77 -4.09 -14.25
CA MET A 285 -32.87 -4.36 -15.18
C MET A 285 -33.37 -5.81 -15.08
N GLY A 286 -32.46 -6.78 -15.00
CA GLY A 286 -32.80 -8.20 -14.91
C GLY A 286 -33.50 -8.58 -13.61
N SER A 287 -33.29 -7.80 -12.54
CA SER A 287 -33.96 -7.97 -11.25
C SER A 287 -35.22 -7.11 -11.07
N ASN A 288 -35.65 -6.37 -12.10
CA ASN A 288 -36.72 -5.36 -12.00
C ASN A 288 -36.50 -4.37 -10.83
N GLY A 289 -35.24 -3.97 -10.59
CA GLY A 289 -34.86 -3.03 -9.53
C GLY A 289 -34.86 -3.61 -8.11
N ARG A 290 -34.94 -4.94 -7.95
CA ARG A 290 -34.83 -5.60 -6.63
C ARG A 290 -33.42 -5.59 -6.08
N PHE A 291 -32.42 -5.65 -6.94
CA PHE A 291 -31.02 -5.59 -6.55
C PHE A 291 -30.41 -4.29 -7.06
N LYS A 292 -29.73 -3.54 -6.19
CA LYS A 292 -28.89 -2.42 -6.61
C LYS A 292 -27.43 -2.77 -6.37
N ALA A 293 -26.67 -2.77 -7.45
CA ALA A 293 -25.24 -3.06 -7.45
C ALA A 293 -24.44 -1.76 -7.35
N HIS A 294 -23.55 -1.70 -6.36
CA HIS A 294 -22.64 -0.59 -6.16
C HIS A 294 -21.21 -1.12 -6.28
N VAL A 295 -20.36 -0.43 -7.03
CA VAL A 295 -18.96 -0.83 -7.16
C VAL A 295 -18.25 -0.49 -5.86
N GLN A 296 -17.74 -1.49 -5.16
CA GLN A 296 -16.96 -1.21 -3.96
C GLN A 296 -15.57 -0.75 -4.37
N ASN A 297 -15.18 0.45 -3.92
CA ASN A 297 -13.81 0.91 -4.09
C ASN A 297 -12.87 0.02 -3.25
N PRO A 298 -11.88 -0.68 -3.86
CA PRO A 298 -10.97 -1.56 -3.12
C PRO A 298 -10.21 -0.81 -2.00
N TYR A 299 -9.97 0.49 -2.17
CA TYR A 299 -9.22 1.31 -1.20
C TYR A 299 -10.01 1.65 0.07
N SER A 300 -11.34 1.77 0.00
CA SER A 300 -12.15 2.02 1.21
C SER A 300 -12.22 0.80 2.13
N ARG A 301 -12.00 -0.40 1.60
CA ARG A 301 -11.94 -1.67 2.35
C ARG A 301 -10.66 -1.84 3.16
N GLY A 302 -9.52 -1.33 2.66
CA GLY A 302 -8.26 -1.34 3.42
C GLY A 302 -8.39 -0.57 4.74
N ALA A 303 -8.95 0.64 4.67
CA ALA A 303 -9.14 1.48 5.85
C ALA A 303 -10.14 0.91 6.88
N SER A 304 -11.18 0.20 6.44
CA SER A 304 -12.13 -0.44 7.38
C SER A 304 -11.52 -1.68 8.04
N ASN A 305 -10.69 -2.43 7.32
CA ASN A 305 -9.96 -3.58 7.86
C ASN A 305 -8.92 -3.15 8.90
N ASP A 306 -8.14 -2.10 8.65
CA ASP A 306 -7.13 -1.57 9.59
C ASP A 306 -7.76 -1.19 10.94
N ALA A 307 -8.92 -0.53 10.90
CA ALA A 307 -9.68 -0.15 12.09
C ALA A 307 -10.21 -1.37 12.85
N HIS A 308 -10.70 -2.39 12.13
CA HIS A 308 -11.17 -3.63 12.73
C HIS A 308 -10.02 -4.42 13.38
N GLU A 309 -8.86 -4.47 12.74
CA GLU A 309 -7.67 -5.12 13.26
C GLU A 309 -7.16 -4.40 14.52
N ALA A 310 -7.09 -3.06 14.52
CA ALA A 310 -6.73 -2.27 15.70
C ALA A 310 -7.67 -2.54 16.88
N SER A 311 -8.99 -2.61 16.64
CA SER A 311 -9.98 -2.92 17.67
C SER A 311 -9.80 -4.33 18.24
N LYS A 312 -9.55 -5.33 17.38
CA LYS A 312 -9.28 -6.71 17.80
C LYS A 312 -8.01 -6.80 18.65
N MET A 313 -6.95 -6.08 18.26
CA MET A 313 -5.69 -6.01 19.00
C MET A 313 -5.87 -5.33 20.36
N LEU A 314 -6.65 -4.25 20.42
CA LEU A 314 -7.00 -3.58 21.68
C LEU A 314 -7.77 -4.53 22.61
N HIS A 315 -8.74 -5.28 22.09
CA HIS A 315 -9.50 -6.22 22.90
C HIS A 315 -8.62 -7.33 23.47
N LEU A 316 -7.72 -7.90 22.65
CA LEU A 316 -6.74 -8.90 23.12
C LEU A 316 -5.81 -8.32 24.18
N LEU A 317 -5.33 -7.09 24.00
CA LEU A 317 -4.49 -6.39 24.98
C LEU A 317 -5.24 -6.15 26.29
N CYS A 318 -6.47 -5.64 26.25
CA CYS A 318 -7.30 -5.41 27.42
C CYS A 318 -7.60 -6.73 28.15
N SER A 319 -7.93 -7.80 27.43
CA SER A 319 -8.10 -9.13 28.03
C SER A 319 -6.81 -9.67 28.66
N SER A 320 -5.64 -9.47 28.03
CA SER A 320 -4.35 -9.86 28.57
C SER A 320 -4.01 -9.09 29.84
N LEU A 321 -4.20 -7.78 29.82
CA LEU A 321 -3.94 -6.88 30.94
C LEU A 321 -4.86 -7.19 32.13
N PHE A 322 -6.13 -7.45 31.86
CA PHE A 322 -7.10 -7.85 32.89
C PHE A 322 -6.69 -9.13 33.62
N LEU A 323 -6.07 -10.08 32.92
CA LEU A 323 -5.60 -11.34 33.51
C LEU A 323 -4.18 -11.23 34.12
N SER A 324 -3.29 -10.41 33.56
CA SER A 324 -1.91 -10.28 34.04
C SER A 324 -1.78 -9.37 35.27
N ILE A 325 -2.62 -8.34 35.40
CA ILE A 325 -2.61 -7.45 36.57
C ILE A 325 -2.85 -8.24 37.87
N PRO A 326 -3.89 -9.08 37.99
CA PRO A 326 -4.09 -9.89 39.19
C PRO A 326 -2.89 -10.79 39.52
N VAL A 327 -2.26 -11.42 38.53
CA VAL A 327 -1.08 -12.29 38.74
C VAL A 327 0.08 -11.49 39.38
N PHE A 328 0.35 -10.29 38.87
CA PHE A 328 1.36 -9.40 39.42
C PHE A 328 1.01 -8.94 40.85
N PHE A 329 -0.24 -8.56 41.09
CA PHE A 329 -0.70 -8.14 42.42
C PHE A 329 -0.64 -9.28 43.44
N ILE A 330 -1.04 -10.49 43.05
CA ILE A 330 -1.00 -11.70 43.91
C ILE A 330 0.42 -12.00 44.35
N ARG A 331 1.43 -11.81 43.48
CA ARG A 331 2.82 -12.07 43.85
C ARG A 331 3.48 -10.92 44.59
N MET A 332 3.30 -9.68 44.15
CA MET A 332 4.07 -8.54 44.68
C MET A 332 3.39 -7.84 45.86
N ILE A 333 2.07 -7.67 45.82
CA ILE A 333 1.33 -6.79 46.75
C ILE A 333 0.60 -7.60 47.81
N CYS A 334 -0.03 -8.71 47.45
CA CYS A 334 -0.79 -9.55 48.38
C CYS A 334 0.02 -10.12 49.56
N PRO A 335 1.33 -10.44 49.45
CA PRO A 335 2.13 -10.86 50.60
C PRO A 335 2.33 -9.75 51.64
N SER A 336 2.19 -8.47 51.26
CA SER A 336 2.37 -7.32 52.16
C SER A 336 1.13 -7.05 53.04
N ILE A 337 -0.02 -7.65 52.71
CA ILE A 337 -1.28 -7.44 53.44
C ILE A 337 -1.57 -8.67 54.31
N PRO A 338 -1.55 -8.56 55.65
CA PRO A 338 -1.66 -9.71 56.55
C PRO A 338 -2.92 -10.55 56.33
N PHE A 339 -4.07 -9.89 56.07
CA PHE A 339 -5.35 -10.55 55.85
C PHE A 339 -5.43 -11.34 54.53
N ILE A 340 -4.79 -10.85 53.46
CA ILE A 340 -4.81 -11.52 52.16
C ILE A 340 -3.75 -12.64 52.15
N SER A 341 -2.60 -12.42 52.79
CA SER A 341 -1.56 -13.43 52.91
C SER A 341 -2.07 -14.72 53.56
N THR A 342 -2.87 -14.64 54.63
CA THR A 342 -3.45 -15.81 55.30
C THR A 342 -4.47 -16.56 54.45
N LEU A 343 -5.22 -15.85 53.59
CA LEU A 343 -6.10 -16.45 52.59
C LEU A 343 -5.30 -17.13 51.47
N LEU A 344 -4.20 -16.50 51.03
CA LEU A 344 -3.36 -16.98 49.93
C LEU A 344 -2.55 -18.24 50.32
N LEU A 345 -2.13 -18.29 51.60
CA LEU A 345 -1.45 -19.41 52.23
C LEU A 345 -2.39 -20.55 52.64
N ARG A 346 -3.71 -20.37 52.51
CA ARG A 346 -4.67 -21.44 52.79
C ARG A 346 -4.43 -22.59 51.84
N HIS A 347 -4.16 -23.76 52.40
CA HIS A 347 -3.90 -24.96 51.63
C HIS A 347 -5.19 -25.46 51.00
N CYS A 348 -5.14 -25.74 49.69
CA CYS A 348 -6.19 -26.42 48.96
C CYS A 348 -5.59 -27.70 48.38
N GLY A 349 -5.59 -28.77 49.18
CA GLY A 349 -4.84 -29.99 48.85
C GLY A 349 -3.32 -29.78 48.98
N PRO A 350 -2.49 -30.34 48.09
CA PRO A 350 -1.03 -30.20 48.14
C PRO A 350 -0.52 -28.84 47.63
N PHE A 351 -1.42 -27.93 47.23
CA PHE A 351 -1.08 -26.63 46.65
C PHE A 351 -1.58 -25.46 47.52
N HIS A 352 -0.88 -24.33 47.44
CA HIS A 352 -1.34 -23.05 47.99
C HIS A 352 -2.37 -22.42 47.05
N MET A 353 -3.41 -21.80 47.62
CA MET A 353 -4.46 -21.14 46.83
C MET A 353 -3.90 -20.06 45.90
N GLY A 354 -2.90 -19.29 46.33
CA GLY A 354 -2.25 -18.29 45.47
C GLY A 354 -1.60 -18.86 44.23
N ASP A 355 -0.87 -19.96 44.39
CA ASP A 355 -0.11 -20.59 43.32
C ASP A 355 -1.03 -21.24 42.29
N LEU A 356 -2.13 -21.85 42.75
CA LEU A 356 -3.13 -22.47 41.88
C LEU A 356 -3.91 -21.42 41.09
N VAL A 357 -4.30 -20.32 41.72
CA VAL A 357 -4.94 -19.18 41.03
C VAL A 357 -3.99 -18.60 39.98
N ASN A 358 -2.72 -18.37 40.34
CA ASN A 358 -1.72 -17.89 39.38
C ASN A 358 -1.53 -18.85 38.21
N TRP A 359 -1.45 -20.16 38.46
CA TRP A 359 -1.30 -21.15 37.40
C TRP A 359 -2.48 -21.15 36.43
N ILE A 360 -3.73 -21.05 36.92
CA ILE A 360 -4.93 -20.97 36.07
C ILE A 360 -4.92 -19.68 35.24
N LEU A 361 -4.70 -18.53 35.87
CA LEU A 361 -4.71 -17.23 35.17
C LEU A 361 -3.63 -17.17 34.08
N VAL A 362 -2.42 -17.61 34.40
CA VAL A 362 -1.31 -17.60 33.43
C VAL A 362 -1.52 -18.62 32.32
N SER A 363 -2.13 -19.78 32.59
CA SER A 363 -2.45 -20.75 31.54
C SER A 363 -3.43 -20.18 30.51
N ILE A 364 -4.42 -19.39 30.94
CA ILE A 364 -5.35 -18.69 30.04
C ILE A 364 -4.58 -17.65 29.19
N VAL A 365 -3.73 -16.84 29.81
CA VAL A 365 -2.92 -15.85 29.09
C VAL A 365 -1.97 -16.52 28.08
N GLN A 366 -1.29 -17.58 28.48
CA GLN A 366 -0.30 -18.29 27.68
C GLN A 366 -0.91 -18.95 26.44
N PHE A 367 -1.97 -19.74 26.62
CA PHE A 367 -2.49 -20.60 25.55
C PHE A 367 -3.66 -20.00 24.79
N VAL A 368 -4.49 -19.14 25.40
CA VAL A 368 -5.63 -18.52 24.71
C VAL A 368 -5.18 -17.25 24.00
N ILE A 369 -4.60 -16.31 24.75
CA ILE A 369 -4.17 -15.02 24.20
C ILE A 369 -2.85 -15.17 23.44
N GLY A 370 -1.90 -15.94 23.99
CA GLY A 370 -0.61 -16.21 23.37
C GLY A 370 -0.64 -17.13 22.15
N LYS A 371 -1.78 -17.78 21.84
CA LYS A 371 -1.94 -18.73 20.70
C LYS A 371 -1.34 -18.20 19.40
N ARG A 372 -1.55 -16.92 19.11
CA ARG A 372 -1.06 -16.26 17.89
C ARG A 372 0.47 -16.33 17.76
N PHE A 373 1.19 -16.15 18.88
CA PHE A 373 2.64 -16.15 18.89
C PHE A 373 3.19 -17.55 18.69
N TYR A 374 2.55 -18.56 19.28
CA TYR A 374 2.88 -19.97 19.06
C TYR A 374 2.75 -20.38 17.59
N ILE A 375 1.64 -19.99 16.95
CA ILE A 375 1.43 -20.28 15.52
C ILE A 375 2.50 -19.57 14.68
N ALA A 376 2.77 -18.29 14.94
CA ALA A 376 3.76 -17.52 14.20
C ALA A 376 5.20 -18.07 14.37
N ALA A 377 5.58 -18.42 15.60
CA ALA A 377 6.87 -19.02 15.91
C ALA A 377 7.02 -20.39 15.24
N TYR A 378 5.98 -21.23 15.28
CA TYR A 378 6.00 -22.55 14.64
C TYR A 378 6.18 -22.44 13.12
N ARG A 379 5.46 -21.52 12.47
CA ARG A 379 5.66 -21.25 11.04
C ARG A 379 7.09 -20.79 10.76
N ALA A 380 7.61 -19.82 11.51
CA ALA A 380 8.97 -19.32 11.33
C ALA A 380 10.03 -20.43 11.41
N LEU A 381 9.95 -21.30 12.43
CA LEU A 381 10.84 -22.46 12.59
C LEU A 381 10.76 -23.42 11.41
N ARG A 382 9.55 -23.70 10.90
CA ARG A 382 9.36 -24.60 9.75
C ARG A 382 10.08 -24.10 8.49
N HIS A 383 10.24 -22.80 8.35
CA HIS A 383 10.94 -22.17 7.23
C HIS A 383 12.43 -21.92 7.49
N GLY A 384 12.99 -22.43 8.59
CA GLY A 384 14.40 -22.24 8.93
C GLY A 384 14.76 -20.80 9.27
N SER A 385 13.79 -19.98 9.67
CA SER A 385 14.01 -18.60 10.09
C SER A 385 13.64 -18.39 11.56
N THR A 386 14.31 -17.47 12.23
CA THR A 386 13.97 -17.06 13.60
C THR A 386 13.45 -15.63 13.58
N ASN A 387 12.26 -15.40 14.15
CA ASN A 387 11.64 -14.09 14.25
C ASN A 387 11.52 -13.65 15.73
N MET A 388 11.01 -12.44 15.96
CA MET A 388 10.74 -11.92 17.31
C MET A 388 9.78 -12.84 18.10
N ASP A 389 8.79 -13.44 17.44
CA ASP A 389 7.79 -14.31 18.07
C ASP A 389 8.43 -15.61 18.61
N VAL A 390 9.46 -16.14 17.95
CA VAL A 390 10.21 -17.33 18.43
C VAL A 390 10.88 -17.05 19.77
N LEU A 391 11.52 -15.90 19.93
CA LEU A 391 12.16 -15.53 21.20
C LEU A 391 11.12 -15.43 22.33
N VAL A 392 9.99 -14.80 22.05
CA VAL A 392 8.90 -14.61 23.01
C VAL A 392 8.31 -15.96 23.43
N VAL A 393 8.03 -16.84 22.47
CA VAL A 393 7.49 -18.17 22.74
C VAL A 393 8.48 -19.03 23.52
N LEU A 394 9.76 -19.00 23.16
CA LEU A 394 10.79 -19.76 23.86
C LEU A 394 10.94 -19.32 25.31
N GLY A 395 11.04 -18.00 25.57
CA GLY A 395 11.19 -17.46 26.92
C GLY A 395 9.97 -17.69 27.81
N THR A 396 8.77 -17.45 27.27
CA THR A 396 7.52 -17.63 28.02
C THR A 396 7.24 -19.10 28.29
N THR A 397 7.46 -19.98 27.31
CA THR A 397 7.30 -21.44 27.51
C THR A 397 8.32 -21.98 28.52
N ALA A 398 9.58 -21.55 28.45
CA ALA A 398 10.60 -21.97 29.42
C ALA A 398 10.22 -21.57 30.86
N SER A 399 9.78 -20.32 31.05
CA SER A 399 9.33 -19.84 32.37
C SER A 399 8.08 -20.56 32.86
N TYR A 400 7.10 -20.79 31.98
CA TYR A 400 5.87 -21.51 32.30
C TYR A 400 6.16 -22.96 32.69
N VAL A 401 6.91 -23.71 31.88
CA VAL A 401 7.26 -25.12 32.14
C VAL A 401 8.05 -25.25 33.42
N TYR A 402 9.06 -24.40 33.64
CA TYR A 402 9.81 -24.38 34.89
C TYR A 402 8.88 -24.17 36.10
N SER A 403 7.96 -23.21 36.01
CA SER A 403 7.03 -22.89 37.11
C SER A 403 6.05 -24.02 37.39
N VAL A 404 5.57 -24.72 36.36
CA VAL A 404 4.73 -25.92 36.52
C VAL A 404 5.53 -27.06 37.17
N CYS A 405 6.75 -27.33 36.70
CA CYS A 405 7.63 -28.34 37.29
C CYS A 405 7.96 -28.03 38.76
N ALA A 406 8.25 -26.77 39.07
CA ALA A 406 8.53 -26.28 40.43
C ALA A 406 7.31 -26.47 41.35
N LEU A 407 6.12 -26.14 40.87
CA LEU A 407 4.86 -26.30 41.59
C LEU A 407 4.51 -27.78 41.86
N LEU A 408 4.70 -28.65 40.85
CA LEU A 408 4.51 -30.10 41.00
C LEU A 408 5.55 -30.70 41.94
N TYR A 409 6.82 -30.32 41.81
CA TYR A 409 7.90 -30.79 42.68
C TYR A 409 7.64 -30.41 44.14
N GLY A 410 7.15 -29.19 44.39
CA GLY A 410 6.80 -28.75 45.73
C GLY A 410 5.59 -29.48 46.34
N ALA A 411 4.62 -29.87 45.51
CA ALA A 411 3.51 -30.70 45.96
C ALA A 411 3.95 -32.12 46.39
N PHE A 412 4.97 -32.69 45.74
CA PHE A 412 5.49 -34.01 46.11
C PHE A 412 6.45 -34.00 47.30
N THR A 413 7.32 -32.98 47.40
CA THR A 413 8.42 -32.94 48.37
C THR A 413 8.17 -32.01 49.55
N GLY A 414 7.13 -31.17 49.49
CA GLY A 414 6.84 -30.14 50.48
C GLY A 414 7.80 -28.95 50.44
N PHE A 415 8.81 -28.96 49.55
CA PHE A 415 9.72 -27.82 49.36
C PHE A 415 9.08 -26.79 48.44
N GLN A 416 9.16 -25.49 48.76
CA GLN A 416 8.59 -24.43 47.92
C GLN A 416 9.68 -23.72 47.10
N PRO A 417 10.03 -24.22 45.90
CA PRO A 417 10.92 -23.51 44.99
C PRO A 417 10.26 -22.22 44.47
N PRO A 418 11.05 -21.20 44.10
CA PRO A 418 10.52 -19.99 43.51
C PRO A 418 9.84 -20.29 42.16
N ILE A 419 8.62 -19.78 41.99
CA ILE A 419 7.82 -19.85 40.76
C ILE A 419 7.92 -18.53 39.99
N TYR A 420 7.83 -18.59 38.65
CA TYR A 420 8.01 -17.45 37.75
C TYR A 420 6.82 -17.22 36.79
N PHE A 421 5.62 -17.71 37.12
CA PHE A 421 4.41 -17.56 36.29
C PHE A 421 4.14 -16.10 35.84
N GLU A 422 4.46 -15.13 36.70
CA GLU A 422 4.33 -13.69 36.40
C GLU A 422 5.15 -13.23 35.19
N THR A 423 6.36 -13.77 35.01
CA THR A 423 7.25 -13.37 33.91
C THR A 423 6.67 -13.77 32.56
N SER A 424 6.04 -14.96 32.48
CA SER A 424 5.39 -15.45 31.27
C SER A 424 4.23 -14.55 30.85
N ALA A 425 3.31 -14.27 31.78
CA ALA A 425 2.14 -13.43 31.51
C ALA A 425 2.52 -11.97 31.19
N MET A 426 3.50 -11.40 31.90
CA MET A 426 3.93 -10.02 31.68
C MET A 426 4.62 -9.85 30.33
N ILE A 427 5.51 -10.78 29.94
CA ILE A 427 6.17 -10.73 28.62
C ILE A 427 5.12 -10.76 27.50
N ILE A 428 4.14 -11.67 27.57
CA ILE A 428 3.05 -11.73 26.59
C ILE A 428 2.30 -10.40 26.52
N THR A 429 1.86 -9.85 27.66
CA THR A 429 1.13 -8.58 27.71
C THR A 429 1.95 -7.42 27.13
N PHE A 430 3.24 -7.31 27.43
CA PHE A 430 4.10 -6.25 26.90
C PHE A 430 4.33 -6.37 25.39
N VAL A 431 4.53 -7.58 24.87
CA VAL A 431 4.67 -7.80 23.43
C VAL A 431 3.35 -7.50 22.71
N LEU A 432 2.21 -7.86 23.29
CA LEU A 432 0.89 -7.46 22.79
C LEU A 432 0.72 -5.95 22.75
N PHE A 433 1.16 -5.25 23.79
CA PHE A 433 1.14 -3.79 23.84
C PHE A 433 2.00 -3.17 22.74
N GLY A 434 3.22 -3.67 22.54
CA GLY A 434 4.09 -3.23 21.44
C GLY A 434 3.45 -3.44 20.07
N LYS A 435 2.85 -4.60 19.83
CA LYS A 435 2.12 -4.91 18.59
C LYS A 435 0.88 -4.04 18.38
N TYR A 436 0.18 -3.67 19.45
CA TYR A 436 -0.93 -2.73 19.37
C TYR A 436 -0.45 -1.32 18.98
N LEU A 437 0.65 -0.83 19.57
CA LEU A 437 1.26 0.44 19.18
C LEU A 437 1.75 0.41 17.72
N GLU A 438 2.25 -0.73 17.24
CA GLU A 438 2.64 -0.93 15.84
C GLU A 438 1.45 -0.73 14.88
N VAL A 439 0.31 -1.37 15.17
CA VAL A 439 -0.92 -1.22 14.36
C VAL A 439 -1.45 0.21 14.42
N LEU A 440 -1.44 0.85 15.59
CA LEU A 440 -1.83 2.26 15.72
C LEU A 440 -0.95 3.20 14.91
N ALA A 441 0.36 2.95 14.86
CA ALA A 441 1.29 3.75 14.07
C ALA A 441 1.01 3.59 12.56
N LYS A 442 0.75 2.35 12.11
CA LYS A 442 0.40 2.05 10.71
C LYS A 442 -0.93 2.66 10.28
N GLY A 443 -1.95 2.64 11.16
CA GLY A 443 -3.26 3.24 10.83
C GLY A 443 -3.18 4.73 10.50
N LYS A 444 -2.28 5.48 11.17
CA LYS A 444 -2.08 6.92 10.90
C LYS A 444 -1.46 7.20 9.53
N THR A 445 -0.65 6.28 8.99
CA THR A 445 -0.08 6.44 7.65
C THR A 445 -1.12 6.13 6.57
N SER A 446 -2.01 5.15 6.81
CA SER A 446 -3.14 4.83 5.92
C SER A 446 -4.13 5.99 5.77
N ASP A 447 -4.31 6.81 6.81
CA ASP A 447 -5.19 7.99 6.78
C ASP A 447 -4.78 9.04 5.73
N ALA A 448 -3.50 9.14 5.39
CA ALA A 448 -3.03 10.07 4.36
C ALA A 448 -3.46 9.64 2.95
N ILE A 449 -3.36 8.34 2.65
CA ILE A 449 -3.83 7.75 1.38
C ILE A 449 -5.35 7.90 1.28
N LYS A 450 -6.07 7.68 2.39
CA LYS A 450 -7.53 7.83 2.43
C LYS A 450 -7.98 9.23 2.00
N LYS A 451 -7.30 10.29 2.44
CA LYS A 451 -7.59 11.67 2.03
C LYS A 451 -7.43 11.91 0.53
N LEU A 452 -6.48 11.22 -0.13
CA LEU A 452 -6.31 11.29 -1.58
C LEU A 452 -7.47 10.59 -2.31
N VAL A 453 -7.93 9.45 -1.80
CA VAL A 453 -9.09 8.73 -2.37
C VAL A 453 -10.39 9.53 -2.23
N GLU A 454 -10.57 10.25 -1.11
CA GLU A 454 -11.71 11.17 -0.90
C GLU A 454 -11.75 12.36 -1.88
N LEU A 455 -10.68 12.60 -2.65
CA LEU A 455 -10.68 13.61 -3.71
C LEU A 455 -11.55 13.20 -4.90
N VAL A 456 -11.73 11.92 -5.19
CA VAL A 456 -12.60 11.43 -6.27
C VAL A 456 -14.07 11.64 -5.87
N PRO A 457 -14.92 12.22 -6.74
CA PRO A 457 -16.36 12.29 -6.45
C PRO A 457 -17.00 10.91 -6.49
N ALA A 458 -18.02 10.69 -5.67
CA ALA A 458 -18.76 9.41 -5.66
C ALA A 458 -19.69 9.24 -6.88
N THR A 459 -20.17 10.35 -7.45
CA THR A 459 -21.10 10.31 -8.58
C THR A 459 -20.64 11.20 -9.73
N ALA A 460 -21.09 10.85 -10.94
CA ALA A 460 -20.86 11.56 -12.19
C ALA A 460 -22.19 11.71 -12.94
N ILE A 461 -22.38 12.85 -13.62
CA ILE A 461 -23.57 13.09 -14.44
C ILE A 461 -23.20 12.76 -15.89
N LEU A 462 -23.76 11.68 -16.42
CA LEU A 462 -23.56 11.25 -17.80
C LEU A 462 -24.62 11.84 -18.72
N LEU A 463 -24.20 12.34 -19.89
CA LEU A 463 -25.08 12.74 -20.98
C LEU A 463 -25.37 11.56 -21.91
N LEU A 464 -26.65 11.20 -22.04
CA LEU A 464 -27.11 10.12 -22.92
C LEU A 464 -27.23 10.62 -24.36
N LYS A 465 -26.61 9.91 -25.29
CA LYS A 465 -26.73 10.13 -26.74
C LYS A 465 -27.83 9.26 -27.32
N ASP A 466 -28.64 9.80 -28.23
CA ASP A 466 -29.55 9.02 -29.06
C ASP A 466 -28.79 8.22 -30.13
N LYS A 467 -29.50 7.34 -30.84
CA LYS A 467 -29.00 6.64 -32.02
C LYS A 467 -28.56 7.59 -33.13
N GLU A 468 -29.10 8.81 -33.19
CA GLU A 468 -28.64 9.88 -34.09
C GLU A 468 -27.54 10.78 -33.52
N GLY A 469 -26.99 10.47 -32.34
CA GLY A 469 -25.87 11.19 -31.72
C GLY A 469 -26.24 12.51 -31.02
N LYS A 470 -27.53 12.82 -30.88
CA LYS A 470 -28.02 14.00 -30.16
C LYS A 470 -28.14 13.71 -28.66
N TYR A 471 -27.86 14.69 -27.81
CA TYR A 471 -28.00 14.53 -26.35
C TYR A 471 -29.48 14.61 -25.94
N VAL A 472 -30.03 13.53 -25.39
CA VAL A 472 -31.48 13.38 -25.10
C VAL A 472 -31.80 13.49 -23.61
N GLY A 473 -30.82 13.23 -22.74
CA GLY A 473 -31.03 13.30 -21.29
C GLY A 473 -29.75 13.20 -20.48
N GLU A 474 -29.89 13.36 -19.17
CA GLU A 474 -28.83 13.28 -18.17
C GLU A 474 -29.14 12.14 -17.20
N ARG A 475 -28.15 11.32 -16.85
CA ARG A 475 -28.26 10.24 -15.86
C ARG A 475 -27.12 10.35 -14.85
N GLU A 476 -27.45 10.39 -13.57
CA GLU A 476 -26.44 10.27 -12.51
C GLU A 476 -26.00 8.80 -12.38
N ILE A 477 -24.70 8.57 -12.40
CA ILE A 477 -24.04 7.26 -12.27
C ILE A 477 -22.94 7.35 -11.21
N ASP A 478 -22.53 6.20 -10.67
CA ASP A 478 -21.32 6.12 -9.84
C ASP A 478 -20.08 6.47 -10.70
N ALA A 479 -19.16 7.24 -10.14
CA ALA A 479 -17.92 7.63 -10.84
C ALA A 479 -17.07 6.42 -11.27
N LEU A 480 -17.17 5.29 -10.56
CA LEU A 480 -16.50 4.04 -10.92
C LEU A 480 -17.10 3.36 -12.16
N LEU A 481 -18.30 3.74 -12.58
CA LEU A 481 -19.00 3.17 -13.76
C LEU A 481 -18.74 3.94 -15.05
N VAL A 482 -17.96 5.02 -14.99
CA VAL A 482 -17.61 5.85 -16.15
C VAL A 482 -16.72 5.06 -17.11
N GLN A 483 -17.04 5.08 -18.40
CA GLN A 483 -16.28 4.41 -19.44
C GLN A 483 -15.52 5.40 -20.36
N PRO A 484 -14.44 4.96 -21.03
CA PRO A 484 -13.77 5.79 -22.01
C PRO A 484 -14.74 6.20 -23.14
N GLY A 485 -14.73 7.48 -23.50
CA GLY A 485 -15.59 8.06 -24.53
C GLY A 485 -16.93 8.59 -24.02
N ASP A 486 -17.29 8.36 -22.76
CA ASP A 486 -18.48 8.94 -22.12
C ASP A 486 -18.38 10.47 -22.05
N VAL A 487 -19.50 11.16 -22.27
CA VAL A 487 -19.57 12.62 -22.13
C VAL A 487 -20.26 12.95 -20.81
N LEU A 488 -19.50 13.58 -19.91
CA LEU A 488 -19.91 13.89 -18.55
C LEU A 488 -20.16 15.38 -18.41
N LYS A 489 -21.24 15.73 -17.71
CA LYS A 489 -21.59 17.12 -17.37
C LYS A 489 -21.04 17.46 -15.99
N VAL A 490 -20.15 18.44 -15.93
CA VAL A 490 -19.55 18.94 -14.70
C VAL A 490 -20.16 20.29 -14.34
N LEU A 491 -20.77 20.36 -13.16
CA LEU A 491 -21.43 21.57 -12.66
C LEU A 491 -20.41 22.51 -11.99
N PRO A 492 -20.70 23.83 -11.93
CA PRO A 492 -19.91 24.75 -11.13
C PRO A 492 -19.85 24.32 -9.66
N GLY A 493 -18.67 24.34 -9.05
CA GLY A 493 -18.39 23.90 -7.69
C GLY A 493 -18.28 22.38 -7.50
N SER A 494 -18.52 21.57 -8.54
CA SER A 494 -18.39 20.11 -8.48
C SER A 494 -16.99 19.64 -8.88
N LYS A 495 -16.63 18.44 -8.42
CA LYS A 495 -15.36 17.79 -8.78
C LYS A 495 -15.47 17.13 -10.15
N VAL A 496 -14.38 17.17 -10.90
CA VAL A 496 -14.25 16.45 -12.16
C VAL A 496 -14.16 14.94 -11.87
N PRO A 497 -15.05 14.09 -12.42
CA PRO A 497 -15.10 12.67 -12.06
C PRO A 497 -13.98 11.82 -12.66
N SER A 498 -13.49 12.17 -13.85
CA SER A 498 -12.45 11.41 -14.55
C SER A 498 -11.63 12.31 -15.47
N ASP A 499 -10.45 11.86 -15.86
CA ASP A 499 -9.61 12.56 -16.82
C ASP A 499 -10.26 12.59 -18.20
N GLY A 500 -10.19 13.73 -18.86
CA GLY A 500 -10.92 13.94 -20.10
C GLY A 500 -10.50 15.16 -20.88
N VAL A 501 -11.22 15.40 -21.98
CA VAL A 501 -11.06 16.58 -22.82
C VAL A 501 -12.39 17.33 -22.84
N VAL A 502 -12.36 18.66 -22.72
CA VAL A 502 -13.56 19.48 -22.81
C VAL A 502 -14.10 19.44 -24.23
N VAL A 503 -15.35 19.00 -24.39
CA VAL A 503 -16.05 19.01 -25.68
C VAL A 503 -16.99 20.20 -25.84
N TRP A 504 -17.45 20.78 -24.73
CA TRP A 504 -18.34 21.94 -24.75
C TRP A 504 -18.26 22.74 -23.45
N GLY A 505 -18.38 24.06 -23.56
CA GLY A 505 -18.33 24.99 -22.44
C GLY A 505 -16.94 25.59 -22.22
N THR A 506 -16.91 26.62 -21.37
CA THR A 506 -15.69 27.30 -20.93
C THR A 506 -15.79 27.53 -19.42
N SER A 507 -14.73 27.22 -18.69
CA SER A 507 -14.69 27.39 -17.23
C SER A 507 -13.26 27.58 -16.74
N HIS A 508 -13.12 27.93 -15.47
CA HIS A 508 -11.86 27.85 -14.73
C HIS A 508 -11.89 26.63 -13.81
N ILE A 509 -10.83 25.83 -13.86
CA ILE A 509 -10.66 24.65 -12.99
C ILE A 509 -9.57 24.94 -11.98
N ASN A 510 -9.85 24.64 -10.72
CA ASN A 510 -8.85 24.64 -9.66
C ASN A 510 -8.13 23.28 -9.63
N GLU A 511 -6.88 23.29 -10.06
CA GLU A 511 -5.99 22.11 -10.08
C GLU A 511 -5.03 22.08 -8.88
N SER A 512 -5.16 23.02 -7.92
CA SER A 512 -4.20 23.21 -6.80
C SER A 512 -3.97 21.96 -5.95
N MET A 513 -4.96 21.07 -5.87
CA MET A 513 -4.87 19.83 -5.09
C MET A 513 -3.96 18.78 -5.72
N ILE A 514 -3.68 18.87 -7.03
CA ILE A 514 -2.88 17.90 -7.77
C ILE A 514 -1.60 18.57 -8.30
N THR A 515 -1.71 19.72 -8.96
CA THR A 515 -0.55 20.41 -9.55
C THR A 515 0.18 21.31 -8.56
N GLY A 516 -0.45 21.69 -7.45
CA GLY A 516 0.10 22.65 -6.48
C GLY A 516 -0.04 24.12 -6.91
N GLU A 517 -0.51 24.38 -8.13
CA GLU A 517 -0.70 25.74 -8.64
C GLU A 517 -1.92 26.41 -7.99
N SER A 518 -1.72 27.60 -7.42
CA SER A 518 -2.77 28.29 -6.66
C SER A 518 -3.77 29.06 -7.54
N ALA A 519 -3.37 29.42 -8.76
CA ALA A 519 -4.22 30.14 -9.71
C ALA A 519 -5.12 29.15 -10.48
N PRO A 520 -6.44 29.40 -10.59
CA PRO A 520 -7.31 28.58 -11.41
C PRO A 520 -6.90 28.64 -12.89
N MET A 521 -6.88 27.47 -13.54
CA MET A 521 -6.51 27.34 -14.94
C MET A 521 -7.75 27.48 -15.84
N PRO A 522 -7.72 28.34 -16.86
CA PRO A 522 -8.81 28.43 -17.83
C PRO A 522 -8.85 27.16 -18.70
N LYS A 523 -10.07 26.67 -18.94
CA LYS A 523 -10.36 25.49 -19.75
C LYS A 523 -11.41 25.82 -20.79
N GLU A 524 -11.02 25.66 -22.05
CA GLU A 524 -11.85 25.84 -23.23
C GLU A 524 -12.04 24.50 -23.95
N VAL A 525 -12.84 24.48 -25.02
CA VAL A 525 -13.01 23.31 -25.87
C VAL A 525 -11.64 22.81 -26.34
N SER A 526 -11.43 21.49 -26.31
CA SER A 526 -10.16 20.77 -26.56
C SER A 526 -9.11 20.81 -25.44
N SER A 527 -9.34 21.53 -24.34
CA SER A 527 -8.43 21.48 -23.18
C SER A 527 -8.56 20.18 -22.39
N VAL A 528 -7.44 19.70 -21.84
CA VAL A 528 -7.39 18.52 -20.97
C VAL A 528 -7.81 18.89 -19.55
N VAL A 529 -8.60 18.02 -18.92
CA VAL A 529 -9.03 18.14 -17.52
C VAL A 529 -8.60 16.91 -16.73
N ILE A 530 -8.23 17.14 -15.47
CA ILE A 530 -7.75 16.10 -14.56
C ILE A 530 -8.86 15.75 -13.56
N GLY A 531 -9.11 14.46 -13.34
CA GLY A 531 -10.05 13.93 -12.36
C GLY A 531 -9.66 14.31 -10.93
N GLY A 532 -10.65 14.62 -10.09
CA GLY A 532 -10.47 15.08 -8.71
C GLY A 532 -10.27 16.60 -8.56
N THR A 533 -10.03 17.32 -9.65
CA THR A 533 -9.96 18.80 -9.66
C THR A 533 -11.35 19.43 -9.51
N ILE A 534 -11.42 20.70 -9.13
CA ILE A 534 -12.69 21.38 -8.84
C ILE A 534 -13.02 22.35 -9.97
N ASN A 535 -14.17 22.14 -10.61
CA ASN A 535 -14.71 23.09 -11.56
C ASN A 535 -15.25 24.32 -10.82
N LEU A 536 -14.80 25.54 -11.15
CA LEU A 536 -15.22 26.74 -10.44
C LEU A 536 -16.43 27.42 -11.09
N GLN A 537 -16.32 27.77 -12.38
CA GLN A 537 -17.21 28.74 -13.02
C GLN A 537 -17.74 28.27 -14.37
N GLY A 538 -19.03 27.98 -14.46
CA GLY A 538 -19.65 27.54 -15.71
C GLY A 538 -19.75 26.02 -15.81
N ILE A 539 -20.57 25.59 -16.77
CA ILE A 539 -20.85 24.16 -16.98
C ILE A 539 -19.88 23.67 -18.06
N LEU A 540 -19.23 22.55 -17.79
CA LEU A 540 -18.36 21.88 -18.74
C LEU A 540 -18.97 20.54 -19.13
N HIS A 541 -18.90 20.22 -20.42
CA HIS A 541 -19.05 18.85 -20.88
C HIS A 541 -17.67 18.31 -21.24
N ILE A 542 -17.30 17.21 -20.60
CA ILE A 542 -15.99 16.58 -20.75
C ILE A 542 -16.19 15.20 -21.32
N GLN A 543 -15.36 14.81 -22.29
CA GLN A 543 -15.30 13.44 -22.78
C GLN A 543 -14.21 12.70 -21.99
N ALA A 544 -14.59 11.63 -21.30
CA ALA A 544 -13.67 10.80 -20.53
C ALA A 544 -12.67 10.13 -21.47
N THR A 545 -11.37 10.32 -21.22
CA THR A 545 -10.29 9.68 -21.99
C THR A 545 -9.64 8.56 -21.20
N LYS A 546 -9.30 8.83 -19.93
CA LYS A 546 -8.77 7.84 -18.99
C LYS A 546 -9.73 7.73 -17.81
N VAL A 547 -10.01 6.50 -17.39
CA VAL A 547 -10.95 6.16 -16.31
C VAL A 547 -10.34 5.14 -15.36
N GLY A 548 -10.86 5.06 -14.12
CA GLY A 548 -10.39 4.12 -13.11
C GLY A 548 -8.87 4.23 -12.87
N SER A 549 -8.18 3.08 -12.90
CA SER A 549 -6.72 2.98 -12.72
C SER A 549 -5.89 3.76 -13.73
N GLY A 550 -6.46 4.13 -14.89
CA GLY A 550 -5.78 4.93 -15.90
C GLY A 550 -5.72 6.43 -15.60
N THR A 551 -6.47 6.92 -14.60
CA THR A 551 -6.48 8.35 -14.25
C THR A 551 -5.19 8.81 -13.58
N VAL A 552 -4.80 10.07 -13.79
CA VAL A 552 -3.61 10.69 -13.18
C VAL A 552 -3.66 10.56 -11.66
N LEU A 553 -4.82 10.82 -11.04
CA LEU A 553 -4.97 10.68 -9.59
C LEU A 553 -4.78 9.23 -9.12
N SER A 554 -5.30 8.24 -9.85
CA SER A 554 -5.09 6.83 -9.51
C SER A 554 -3.65 6.39 -9.70
N GLN A 555 -2.94 6.93 -10.70
CA GLN A 555 -1.51 6.73 -10.87
C GLN A 555 -0.71 7.34 -9.73
N ILE A 556 -1.05 8.55 -9.28
CA ILE A 556 -0.43 9.16 -8.08
C ILE A 556 -0.67 8.29 -6.86
N ILE A 557 -1.90 7.81 -6.65
CA ILE A 557 -2.23 6.91 -5.52
C ILE A 557 -1.39 5.63 -5.61
N SER A 558 -1.31 4.99 -6.78
CA SER A 558 -0.51 3.78 -7.00
C SER A 558 0.99 4.02 -6.78
N LEU A 559 1.53 5.16 -7.21
CA LEU A 559 2.92 5.53 -6.98
C LEU A 559 3.21 5.78 -5.49
N VAL A 560 2.33 6.50 -4.80
CA VAL A 560 2.44 6.75 -3.35
C VAL A 560 2.32 5.44 -2.58
N GLU A 561 1.40 4.56 -2.97
CA GLU A 561 1.25 3.24 -2.41
C GLU A 561 2.53 2.43 -2.61
N THR A 562 3.02 2.28 -3.84
CA THR A 562 4.27 1.56 -4.15
C THR A 562 5.46 2.12 -3.35
N ALA A 563 5.54 3.45 -3.21
CA ALA A 563 6.57 4.09 -2.39
C ALA A 563 6.41 3.78 -0.89
N GLN A 564 5.19 3.69 -0.36
CA GLN A 564 4.91 3.27 1.03
C GLN A 564 5.06 1.75 1.25
N MET A 565 4.87 0.95 0.20
CA MET A 565 5.13 -0.50 0.19
C MET A 565 6.64 -0.78 0.25
N SER A 566 7.46 0.21 -0.11
CA SER A 566 8.91 0.14 0.09
C SER A 566 9.26 0.16 1.59
N LYS A 567 10.02 -0.87 1.98
CA LYS A 567 10.12 -1.35 3.37
C LYS A 567 10.56 -0.25 4.35
N ALA A 568 9.87 -0.13 5.49
CA ALA A 568 10.35 0.65 6.62
C ALA A 568 11.69 0.07 7.12
N PRO A 569 12.81 0.82 7.03
CA PRO A 569 14.15 0.30 7.25
C PRO A 569 14.37 -0.23 8.67
N ILE A 570 13.60 0.26 9.64
CA ILE A 570 13.76 -0.10 11.06
C ILE A 570 13.27 -1.51 11.40
N GLN A 571 12.24 -2.02 10.71
CA GLN A 571 11.69 -3.35 11.01
C GLN A 571 12.61 -4.47 10.53
N LYS A 572 13.23 -4.31 9.35
CA LYS A 572 14.27 -5.23 8.85
C LYS A 572 15.42 -5.39 9.82
N PHE A 573 15.83 -4.28 10.44
CA PHE A 573 16.93 -4.28 11.39
C PHE A 573 16.58 -5.08 12.66
N ALA A 574 15.37 -4.89 13.20
CA ALA A 574 14.92 -5.66 14.37
C ALA A 574 14.86 -7.16 14.10
N ASP A 575 14.32 -7.57 12.94
CA ASP A 575 14.24 -8.98 12.55
C ASP A 575 15.64 -9.58 12.27
N TYR A 576 16.56 -8.79 11.68
CA TYR A 576 17.96 -9.20 11.52
C TYR A 576 18.66 -9.45 12.86
N VAL A 577 18.51 -8.51 13.81
CA VAL A 577 19.07 -8.67 15.16
C VAL A 577 18.48 -9.89 15.85
N ALA A 578 17.16 -10.08 15.78
CA ALA A 578 16.50 -11.26 16.35
C ALA A 578 17.01 -12.56 15.72
N SER A 579 17.29 -12.56 14.40
CA SER A 579 17.78 -13.74 13.70
C SER A 579 19.14 -14.25 14.16
N ILE A 580 19.99 -13.33 14.65
CA ILE A 580 21.31 -13.65 15.20
C ILE A 580 21.23 -13.90 16.70
N PHE A 581 20.44 -13.09 17.41
CA PHE A 581 20.33 -13.13 18.86
C PHE A 581 19.73 -14.44 19.37
N VAL A 582 18.68 -14.94 18.73
CA VAL A 582 17.96 -16.15 19.19
C VAL A 582 18.87 -17.40 19.19
N PRO A 583 19.57 -17.74 18.08
CA PRO A 583 20.50 -18.88 18.08
C PRO A 583 21.63 -18.74 19.10
N ILE A 584 22.17 -17.53 19.30
CA ILE A 584 23.24 -17.28 20.28
C ILE A 584 22.75 -17.58 21.69
N VAL A 585 21.58 -17.06 22.08
CA VAL A 585 21.02 -17.31 23.43
C VAL A 585 20.78 -18.79 23.65
N ILE A 586 20.20 -19.51 22.68
CA ILE A 586 19.99 -20.96 22.78
C ILE A 586 21.32 -21.70 22.93
N THR A 587 22.32 -21.35 22.13
CA THR A 587 23.65 -21.98 22.17
C THR A 587 24.31 -21.74 23.52
N LEU A 588 24.25 -20.52 24.05
CA LEU A 588 24.78 -20.18 25.37
C LEU A 588 24.02 -20.89 26.50
N SER A 589 22.69 -21.04 26.39
CA SER A 589 21.89 -21.79 27.36
C SER A 589 22.27 -23.27 27.38
N ILE A 590 22.43 -23.90 26.21
CA ILE A 590 22.87 -25.30 26.09
C ILE A 590 24.29 -25.47 26.61
N LEU A 591 25.20 -24.54 26.28
CA LEU A 591 26.57 -24.55 26.76
C LEU A 591 26.62 -24.45 28.30
N THR A 592 25.85 -23.52 28.88
CA THR A 592 25.77 -23.36 30.33
C THR A 592 25.24 -24.63 30.99
N PHE A 593 24.20 -25.26 30.43
CA PHE A 593 23.66 -26.53 30.92
C PHE A 593 24.67 -27.68 30.79
N SER A 594 25.51 -27.69 29.76
CA SER A 594 26.51 -28.75 29.54
C SER A 594 27.76 -28.60 30.44
N VAL A 595 28.06 -27.37 30.86
CA VAL A 595 29.22 -27.06 31.72
C VAL A 595 28.92 -27.30 33.19
N TRP A 596 27.68 -27.03 33.62
CA TRP A 596 27.17 -27.35 34.96
C TRP A 596 26.94 -28.86 35.11
#